data_AF-A0AAU0F2E2-F1
#
_entry.id   AF-A0AAU0F2E2-F1
#
_cell.length_a   1.000
_cell.length_b   1.000
_cell.length_c   1.000
_cell.angle_alpha   90.00
_cell.angle_beta   90.00
_cell.angle_gamma   90.00
#
_symmetry.space_group_name_H-M   'P 1'
#
loop_
_entity.id
_entity.type
_entity.pdbx_description
1 polymer ?
#
loop_
_entity_poly.entity_id
_entity_poly.type
_entity_poly.pdbx_seq_one_letter_code
_entity_poly.pdbx_strand_id
1 'polypeptide(L)' 'MDLIRGISENVSQIKIGVDELLEAKAKASQLHGQEQAEAYCNNVKPRFDKIREASDALEMMVDDELWPMTKYRELLFTK' A
#
# COMPACT_ATOMS: atom_id res chain seq x y z
N MET A 1 -22.08 6.03 11.40
CA MET A 1 -21.35 7.12 10.68
C MET A 1 -19.84 7.01 10.83
N ASP A 2 -19.32 6.17 11.74
CA ASP A 2 -17.86 6.06 11.95
C ASP A 2 -17.18 5.12 10.95
N LEU A 3 -17.89 4.12 10.43
CA LEU A 3 -17.38 3.20 9.43
C LEU A 3 -17.00 3.91 8.11
N ILE A 4 -17.89 4.76 7.61
CA ILE A 4 -17.65 5.54 6.37
C ILE A 4 -16.47 6.49 6.56
N ARG A 5 -16.34 7.12 7.74
CA ARG A 5 -15.18 7.96 8.06
C ARG A 5 -13.88 7.16 8.09
N GLY A 6 -13.89 5.99 8.73
CA GLY A 6 -12.74 5.09 8.76
C GLY A 6 -12.31 4.60 7.38
N ILE A 7 -13.26 4.25 6.52
CA ILE A 7 -12.97 3.88 5.12
C ILE A 7 -12.34 5.06 4.37
N SER A 8 -12.94 6.25 4.44
CA SER A 8 -12.41 7.45 3.78
C SER A 8 -11.01 7.84 4.27
N GLU A 9 -10.75 7.71 5.57
CA GLU A 9 -9.43 7.94 6.18
C GLU A 9 -8.39 6.98 5.59
N ASN A 10 -8.68 5.67 5.60
CA ASN A 10 -7.77 4.65 5.05
C ASN A 10 -7.54 4.84 3.55
N VAL A 11 -8.58 5.16 2.77
CA VAL A 11 -8.43 5.48 1.33
C VAL A 11 -7.55 6.71 1.13
N SER A 12 -7.69 7.74 1.97
CA SER A 12 -6.84 8.92 1.93
C SER A 12 -5.38 8.58 2.23
N GLN A 13 -5.12 7.77 3.26
CA GLN A 13 -3.78 7.31 3.63
C GLN A 13 -3.14 6.47 2.52
N ILE A 14 -3.89 5.56 1.89
CA ILE A 14 -3.43 4.79 0.73
C ILE A 14 -3.04 5.75 -0.40
N LYS A 15 -3.89 6.73 -0.70
CA LYS A 15 -3.64 7.69 -1.79
C LYS A 15 -2.37 8.51 -1.54
N ILE A 16 -2.20 9.05 -0.34
CA ILE A 16 -1.01 9.80 0.07
C ILE A 16 0.23 8.90 -0.02
N GLY A 17 0.16 7.69 0.54
CA GLY A 17 1.28 6.73 0.51
C GLY A 17 1.70 6.35 -0.91
N VAL A 18 0.73 6.15 -1.82
CA VAL A 18 1.01 5.87 -3.24
C VAL A 18 1.65 7.07 -3.93
N ASP A 19 1.18 8.28 -3.68
CA ASP A 19 1.75 9.50 -4.27
C ASP A 19 3.20 9.71 -3.79
N GLU A 20 3.48 9.54 -2.49
CA GLU A 20 4.84 9.57 -1.93
C GLU A 20 5.73 8.47 -2.51
N LEU A 21 5.19 7.28 -2.74
CA LEU A 21 5.90 6.15 -3.32
C LEU A 21 6.29 6.42 -4.78
N LEU A 22 5.38 6.99 -5.56
CA LEU A 22 5.64 7.38 -6.94
C LEU A 22 6.71 8.47 -7.01
N GLU A 23 6.68 9.45 -6.12
CA GLU A 23 7.71 10.48 -6.03
C GLU A 23 9.09 9.88 -5.66
N ALA A 24 9.13 8.99 -4.66
CA ALA A 24 10.36 8.30 -4.26
C ALA A 24 10.91 7.42 -5.38
N LYS A 25 10.03 6.73 -6.13
CA LYS A 25 10.40 5.94 -7.30
C LYS A 25 10.96 6.82 -8.41
N ALA A 26 10.35 7.97 -8.68
CA ALA A 26 10.84 8.91 -9.69
C ALA A 26 12.25 9.41 -9.34
N LYS A 27 12.49 9.76 -8.07
CA LYS A 27 13.82 10.14 -7.56
C LYS A 27 14.83 8.99 -7.68
N ALA A 28 14.45 7.78 -7.27
CA ALA A 28 15.33 6.60 -7.35
C ALA A 28 15.63 6.20 -8.80
N SER A 29 14.72 6.43 -9.75
CA SER A 29 14.92 6.14 -11.17
C SER A 29 15.97 7.04 -11.83
N GLN A 30 16.27 8.21 -11.25
CA GLN A 30 17.29 9.13 -11.77
C GLN A 30 18.71 8.76 -11.30
N LEU A 31 18.84 7.87 -10.32
CA LEU A 31 20.11 7.36 -9.82
C LEU A 31 20.55 6.14 -10.62
N HIS A 32 21.83 5.77 -10.51
CA HIS A 32 22.41 4.63 -11.22
C HIS A 32 23.26 3.73 -10.30
N GLY A 33 23.32 2.45 -10.64
CA GLY A 33 24.16 1.47 -9.95
C GLY A 33 23.76 1.26 -8.49
N GLN A 34 24.73 1.36 -7.58
CA GLN A 34 24.52 1.08 -6.16
C GLN A 34 23.60 2.10 -5.48
N GLU A 35 23.73 3.38 -5.81
CA GLU A 35 22.89 4.45 -5.24
C GLU A 35 21.41 4.26 -5.59
N GLN A 36 21.14 3.74 -6.80
CA GLN A 36 19.78 3.37 -7.20
C GLN A 36 19.25 2.24 -6.31
N ALA A 37 20.02 1.17 -6.13
CA ALA A 37 19.62 0.04 -5.29
C ALA A 37 19.35 0.47 -3.84
N GLU A 38 20.22 1.31 -3.28
CA GLU A 38 20.06 1.87 -1.93
C GLU A 38 18.82 2.76 -1.83
N ALA A 39 18.55 3.61 -2.84
CA ALA A 39 17.35 4.44 -2.86
C ALA A 39 16.06 3.60 -2.93
N TYR A 40 16.02 2.53 -3.71
CA TYR A 40 14.87 1.62 -3.72
C TYR A 40 14.69 0.89 -2.38
N CYS A 41 15.79 0.45 -1.77
CA CYS A 41 15.75 -0.28 -0.50
C CYS A 41 15.34 0.61 0.69
N ASN A 42 15.88 1.82 0.78
CA ASN A 42 15.71 2.69 1.94
C ASN A 42 14.57 3.69 1.79
N ASN A 43 14.23 4.11 0.56
CA ASN A 43 13.19 5.11 0.34
C ASN A 43 11.92 4.49 -0.23
N VAL A 44 12.01 3.63 -1.26
CA VAL A 44 10.80 3.11 -1.92
C VAL A 44 10.16 1.98 -1.09
N LYS A 45 10.95 1.01 -0.64
CA LYS A 45 10.44 -0.17 0.08
C LYS A 45 9.66 0.15 1.37
N PRO A 46 10.13 1.03 2.28
CA PRO A 46 9.42 1.26 3.54
C PRO A 46 8.07 1.96 3.37
N ARG A 47 7.82 2.63 2.22
CA ARG A 47 6.53 3.25 1.93
C ARG A 47 5.43 2.21 1.64
N PHE A 48 5.81 1.01 1.19
CA PHE A 48 4.85 -0.08 1.01
C PHE A 48 4.20 -0.53 2.31
N ASP A 49 4.93 -0.49 3.43
CA ASP A 49 4.41 -0.95 4.73
C ASP A 49 3.23 -0.08 5.17
N LYS A 50 3.32 1.25 5.00
CA LYS A 50 2.21 2.18 5.30
C LYS A 50 0.98 1.94 4.43
N ILE A 51 1.19 1.75 3.12
CA ILE A 51 0.10 1.46 2.17
C ILE A 51 -0.56 0.14 2.54
N ARG A 52 0.25 -0.85 2.92
CA ARG A 52 -0.21 -2.17 3.32
C ARG A 52 -1.06 -2.12 4.58
N GLU A 53 -0.60 -1.44 5.64
CA GLU A 53 -1.37 -1.30 6.89
C GLU A 53 -2.76 -0.70 6.64
N ALA A 54 -2.85 0.38 5.84
CA ALA A 54 -4.12 1.00 5.50
C ALA A 54 -5.00 0.11 4.60
N SER A 55 -4.40 -0.69 3.72
CA SER A 55 -5.11 -1.65 2.86
C SER A 55 -5.66 -2.83 3.65
N ASP A 56 -4.86 -3.40 4.54
CA ASP A 56 -5.25 -4.51 5.43
C ASP A 56 -6.38 -4.08 6.37
N ALA A 57 -6.34 -2.82 6.87
CA ALA A 57 -7.43 -2.23 7.64
C ALA A 57 -8.71 -2.07 6.80
N LEU A 58 -8.60 -1.66 5.53
CA LEU A 58 -9.72 -1.55 4.61
C LEU A 58 -10.35 -2.93 4.32
N GLU A 59 -9.52 -3.97 4.15
CA GLU A 59 -9.97 -5.35 3.90
C GLU A 59 -10.81 -5.91 5.05
N MET A 60 -10.51 -5.52 6.30
CA MET A 60 -11.31 -5.90 7.47
C MET A 60 -12.63 -5.12 7.60
N MET A 61 -12.72 -3.93 7.01
CA MET A 61 -13.89 -3.05 7.08
C MET A 61 -14.90 -3.25 5.95
N VAL A 62 -14.43 -3.73 4.79
CA VAL A 62 -15.24 -3.92 3.58
C VAL A 62 -15.68 -5.38 3.48
N ASP A 63 -16.93 -5.59 3.06
CA ASP A 63 -17.51 -6.92 2.83
C ASP A 63 -16.69 -7.73 1.80
N ASP A 64 -16.59 -9.04 1.98
CA ASP A 64 -15.87 -9.96 1.10
C ASP A 64 -16.41 -9.88 -0.35
N GLU A 65 -17.72 -9.69 -0.54
CA GLU A 65 -18.34 -9.60 -1.88
C GLU A 65 -17.97 -8.33 -2.66
N LEU A 66 -17.60 -7.25 -1.96
CA LEU A 66 -17.25 -5.96 -2.56
C LEU A 66 -15.74 -5.79 -2.76
N TRP A 67 -14.93 -6.68 -2.21
CA TRP A 67 -13.47 -6.59 -2.28
C TRP A 67 -12.95 -7.26 -3.57
N PRO A 68 -12.37 -6.50 -4.52
CA PRO A 68 -12.06 -7.03 -5.86
C PRO A 68 -10.76 -7.85 -5.94
N MET A 69 -9.97 -7.91 -4.87
CA MET A 69 -8.67 -8.58 -4.83
C MET A 69 -8.76 -9.86 -4.01
N THR A 70 -8.05 -10.93 -4.40
CA THR A 70 -7.96 -12.16 -3.59
C THR A 70 -7.42 -11.86 -2.19
N LYS A 71 -8.11 -12.30 -1.15
CA LYS A 71 -7.72 -12.09 0.25
C LYS A 71 -6.52 -12.94 0.62
N TYR A 72 -5.74 -12.52 1.62
CA TYR A 72 -4.59 -13.31 2.09
C TYR A 72 -4.98 -14.72 2.53
N ARG A 73 -6.18 -14.88 3.09
CA ARG A 73 -6.70 -16.21 3.47
C ARG A 73 -6.91 -17.10 2.25
N GLU A 74 -7.38 -16.57 1.14
CA GLU A 74 -7.62 -17.33 -0.10
C GLU A 74 -6.30 -17.66 -0.81
N LEU A 75 -5.33 -16.73 -0.77
CA LEU A 75 -3.99 -16.91 -1.31
C LEU A 75 -3.17 -17.96 -0.54
N LEU A 76 -3.30 -17.99 0.79
CA LEU A 76 -2.51 -18.87 1.67
C LEU A 76 -3.20 -20.20 1.98
N PHE A 77 -4.53 -20.24 1.91
CA PHE A 77 -5.34 -21.42 2.21
C PHE A 77 -6.34 -21.67 1.08
N THR A 78 -5.83 -21.84 -0.14
CA THR A 78 -6.61 -22.42 -1.22
C THR A 78 -6.84 -23.90 -0.91
N LYS A 79 -8.05 -24.27 -0.48
CA LYS A 79 -8.55 -25.64 -0.46
C LYS A 79 -9.64 -25.78 -1.50
#